data_AF-A0A1Q9S0C8-F1
#
_entry.id   AF-A0A1Q9S0C8-F1
#
_cell.length_a   1.000
_cell.length_b   1.000
_cell.length_c   1.000
_cell.angle_alpha   90.00
_cell.angle_beta   90.00
_cell.angle_gamma   90.00
#
_symmetry.space_group_name_H-M   'P 1'
#
loop_
_entity.id
_entity.type
_entity.pdbx_description
1 polymer ?
#
loop_
_entity_poly.entity_id
_entity_poly.type
_entity_poly.pdbx_seq_one_letter_code
_entity_poly.pdbx_strand_id
1 'polypeptide(L)'
;MRRRLGRLEGVGRAALTAAGRTWFRPVRRFRPRGGAVLAVGVPGEEVLDLYQGCTGYGLLPLPDIAHLRWLAGGHPASGQFICLYFTLGGVLRGWGLVRVVGGPDGPEAALVETYAPRPTYDLYRWMVAELVAAVLPYRPRLVRARASCPVLGAALRKARFLRGRDWPVFVWSSPPPAAPPGPCHLTLNTQDEPLIPVPERWFPESVRGAVEPL
;
A
#
# COMPACT_ATOMS: atom_id res chain seq x y z
N MET A 1 46.19 7.24 23.98
CA MET A 1 44.97 7.99 23.60
C MET A 1 44.06 7.28 22.56
N ARG A 2 44.32 6.02 22.15
CA ARG A 2 43.51 5.28 21.15
C ARG A 2 42.38 4.38 21.71
N ARG A 3 42.31 4.16 23.04
CA ARG A 3 41.32 3.25 23.67
C ARG A 3 39.94 3.87 23.93
N ARG A 4 39.78 5.20 23.87
CA ARG A 4 38.49 5.89 24.15
C ARG A 4 37.59 6.04 22.91
N LEU A 5 38.13 5.99 21.70
CA LEU A 5 37.36 6.14 20.45
C LEU A 5 36.56 4.88 20.07
N GLY A 6 37.13 3.68 20.21
CA GLY A 6 36.43 2.42 19.90
C GLY A 6 35.23 2.10 20.81
N ARG A 7 35.17 2.71 22.01
CA ARG A 7 34.02 2.57 22.93
C ARG A 7 32.81 3.40 22.47
N LEU A 8 33.03 4.54 21.82
CA LEU A 8 31.95 5.39 21.29
C LEU A 8 31.32 4.79 20.03
N GLU A 9 32.11 4.13 19.19
CA GLU A 9 31.59 3.39 18.02
C GLU A 9 30.72 2.20 18.44
N GLY A 10 31.11 1.47 19.48
CA GLY A 10 30.32 0.35 20.02
C GLY A 10 29.00 0.79 20.65
N VAL A 11 29.01 1.90 21.40
CA VAL A 11 27.79 2.46 22.01
C VAL A 11 26.87 3.05 20.93
N GLY A 12 27.41 3.74 19.93
CA GLY A 12 26.64 4.26 18.80
C GLY A 12 25.97 3.15 17.97
N ARG A 13 26.70 2.07 17.69
CA ARG A 13 26.17 0.90 16.96
C ARG A 13 25.14 0.13 17.78
N ALA A 14 25.35 -0.04 19.08
CA ALA A 14 24.38 -0.68 19.97
C ALA A 14 23.12 0.17 20.13
N ALA A 15 23.25 1.50 20.24
CA ALA A 15 22.13 2.44 20.28
C ALA A 15 21.36 2.47 18.97
N LEU A 16 22.03 2.49 17.81
CA LEU A 16 21.40 2.37 16.48
C LEU A 16 20.72 1.01 16.28
N THR A 17 21.32 -0.06 16.79
CA THR A 17 20.73 -1.41 16.72
C THR A 17 19.52 -1.52 17.65
N ALA A 18 19.58 -0.94 18.85
CA ALA A 18 18.47 -0.92 19.80
C ALA A 18 17.33 -0.01 19.30
N ALA A 19 17.66 1.18 18.81
CA ALA A 19 16.73 2.11 18.17
C ALA A 19 16.12 1.49 16.92
N GLY A 20 16.91 0.81 16.08
CA GLY A 20 16.42 0.04 14.96
C GLY A 20 15.49 -1.08 15.41
N ARG A 21 15.82 -1.85 16.46
CA ARG A 21 14.95 -2.91 16.98
C ARG A 21 13.62 -2.38 17.54
N THR A 22 13.57 -1.17 18.07
CA THR A 22 12.32 -0.57 18.61
C THR A 22 11.54 0.21 17.53
N TRP A 23 12.25 0.85 16.62
CA TRP A 23 11.71 1.60 15.48
C TRP A 23 11.30 0.70 14.30
N PHE A 24 11.82 -0.52 14.22
CA PHE A 24 11.40 -1.55 13.27
C PHE A 24 10.67 -2.71 13.96
N ARG A 25 10.47 -2.64 15.29
CA ARG A 25 9.61 -3.61 15.99
C ARG A 25 8.20 -3.53 15.41
N PRO A 26 7.55 -4.68 15.14
CA PRO A 26 6.17 -4.71 14.68
C PRO A 26 5.32 -3.91 15.65
N VAL A 27 4.64 -2.88 15.14
CA VAL A 27 3.60 -2.19 15.92
C VAL A 27 2.62 -3.28 16.37
N ARG A 28 2.30 -3.33 17.67
CA ARG A 28 1.35 -4.28 18.26
C ARG A 28 0.14 -4.37 17.32
N ARG A 29 -0.15 -5.57 16.79
CA ARG A 29 -1.23 -5.78 15.80
C ARG A 29 -2.53 -5.26 16.41
N PHE A 30 -2.95 -4.09 15.97
CA PHE A 30 -4.23 -3.52 16.33
C PHE A 30 -5.27 -4.27 15.49
N ARG A 31 -6.14 -5.03 16.16
CA ARG A 31 -7.27 -5.72 15.54
C ARG A 31 -8.54 -5.22 16.21
N PRO A 32 -9.50 -4.64 15.47
CA PRO A 32 -10.78 -4.26 16.02
C PRO A 32 -11.50 -5.46 16.64
N ARG A 33 -12.32 -5.20 17.66
CA ARG A 33 -13.11 -6.26 18.31
C ARG A 33 -14.01 -6.95 17.27
N GLY A 34 -13.99 -8.29 17.26
CA GLY A 34 -14.74 -9.09 16.30
C GLY A 34 -14.18 -9.03 14.87
N GLY A 35 -13.04 -8.39 14.63
CA GLY A 35 -12.42 -8.39 13.32
C GLY A 35 -11.86 -9.75 12.97
N ALA A 36 -11.82 -10.14 11.71
CA ALA A 36 -11.08 -11.32 11.21
C ALA A 36 -10.53 -11.06 9.80
N VAL A 37 -9.43 -11.73 9.46
CA VAL A 37 -8.80 -11.66 8.14
C VAL A 37 -8.93 -13.02 7.48
N LEU A 38 -9.42 -13.04 6.25
CA LEU A 38 -9.49 -14.24 5.42
C LEU A 38 -8.56 -14.04 4.23
N ALA A 39 -7.58 -14.93 4.07
CA ALA A 39 -6.79 -14.99 2.85
C ALA A 39 -7.61 -15.70 1.77
N VAL A 40 -7.76 -15.08 0.62
CA VAL A 40 -8.46 -15.65 -0.53
C VAL A 40 -7.52 -15.69 -1.73
N GLY A 41 -7.69 -16.69 -2.61
CA GLY A 41 -6.80 -16.86 -3.75
C GLY A 41 -6.89 -15.69 -4.74
N VAL A 42 -8.11 -15.26 -5.05
CA VAL A 42 -8.44 -14.13 -5.92
C VAL A 42 -9.68 -13.42 -5.38
N PRO A 43 -9.88 -12.12 -5.67
CA PRO A 43 -11.11 -11.44 -5.30
C PRO A 43 -12.32 -12.09 -6.00
N GLY A 44 -13.37 -12.29 -5.21
CA GLY A 44 -14.69 -12.74 -5.61
C GLY A 44 -15.65 -11.58 -5.88
N GLU A 45 -16.85 -11.89 -6.36
CA GLU A 45 -17.86 -10.88 -6.69
C GLU A 45 -18.48 -10.24 -5.44
N GLU A 46 -18.42 -10.92 -4.29
CA GLU A 46 -18.84 -10.39 -2.99
C GLU A 46 -18.10 -9.10 -2.58
N VAL A 47 -16.94 -8.83 -3.18
CA VAL A 47 -16.24 -7.55 -3.01
C VAL A 47 -17.06 -6.39 -3.59
N LEU A 48 -17.81 -6.61 -4.67
CA LEU A 48 -18.64 -5.59 -5.32
C LEU A 48 -19.77 -5.10 -4.41
N ASP A 49 -20.24 -5.93 -3.47
CA ASP A 49 -21.24 -5.52 -2.48
C ASP A 49 -20.72 -4.40 -1.57
N LEU A 50 -19.39 -4.30 -1.37
CA LEU A 50 -18.80 -3.18 -0.65
C LEU A 50 -18.92 -1.85 -1.40
N TYR A 51 -19.11 -1.89 -2.72
CA TYR A 51 -19.18 -0.70 -3.57
C TYR A 51 -20.62 -0.21 -3.80
N GLN A 52 -21.61 -0.98 -3.34
CA GLN A 52 -23.03 -0.63 -3.48
C GLN A 52 -23.46 0.41 -2.42
N GLY A 53 -24.33 1.33 -2.85
CA GLY A 53 -24.95 2.33 -1.98
C GLY A 53 -24.03 3.50 -1.58
N CYS A 54 -24.38 4.17 -0.48
CA CYS A 54 -23.62 5.31 0.02
C CYS A 54 -22.30 4.87 0.65
N THR A 55 -21.21 5.01 -0.11
CA THR A 55 -19.85 4.93 0.42
C THR A 55 -19.43 6.27 1.03
N GLY A 56 -18.37 6.29 1.83
CA GLY A 56 -17.77 7.50 2.39
C GLY A 56 -16.91 8.29 1.39
N TYR A 57 -17.04 8.02 0.09
CA TYR A 57 -16.20 8.57 -0.97
C TYR A 57 -17.00 9.38 -1.98
N GLY A 58 -16.43 10.49 -2.43
CA GLY A 58 -16.98 11.29 -3.52
C GLY A 58 -16.57 10.78 -4.91
N LEU A 59 -15.47 10.04 -4.98
CA LEU A 59 -14.99 9.39 -6.20
C LEU A 59 -14.28 8.09 -5.83
N LEU A 60 -14.62 7.00 -6.52
CA LEU A 60 -13.98 5.71 -6.34
C LEU A 60 -14.08 4.89 -7.64
N PRO A 61 -13.02 4.18 -8.04
CA PRO A 61 -13.04 3.25 -9.15
C PRO A 61 -13.76 1.97 -8.74
N LEU A 62 -14.63 1.47 -9.61
CA LEU A 62 -15.20 0.14 -9.45
C LEU A 62 -14.16 -0.89 -9.88
N PRO A 63 -13.85 -1.90 -9.04
CA PRO A 63 -12.90 -2.93 -9.42
C PRO A 63 -13.51 -3.82 -10.52
N ASP A 64 -12.75 -4.07 -11.58
CA ASP A 64 -13.08 -5.11 -12.55
C ASP A 64 -12.58 -6.46 -12.01
N ILE A 65 -13.49 -7.26 -11.49
CA ILE A 65 -13.16 -8.57 -10.88
C ILE A 65 -12.58 -9.53 -11.92
N ALA A 66 -13.05 -9.49 -13.18
CA ALA A 66 -12.51 -10.35 -14.23
C ALA A 66 -11.06 -9.97 -14.55
N HIS A 67 -10.77 -8.68 -14.66
CA HIS A 67 -9.41 -8.18 -14.82
C HIS A 67 -8.51 -8.56 -13.65
N LEU A 68 -8.97 -8.37 -12.41
CA LEU A 68 -8.17 -8.71 -11.22
C LEU A 68 -7.90 -10.23 -11.11
N ARG A 69 -8.86 -11.07 -11.50
CA ARG A 69 -8.66 -12.53 -11.58
C ARG A 69 -7.65 -12.90 -12.65
N TRP A 70 -7.75 -12.30 -13.84
CA TRP A 70 -6.77 -12.48 -14.91
C TRP A 70 -5.37 -12.06 -14.48
N LEU A 71 -5.25 -10.91 -13.82
CA LEU A 71 -3.98 -10.38 -13.31
C LEU A 71 -3.37 -11.31 -12.25
N ALA A 72 -4.18 -11.76 -11.28
CA ALA A 72 -3.73 -12.63 -10.20
C ALA A 72 -3.42 -14.06 -10.66
N GLY A 73 -4.09 -14.54 -11.72
CA GLY A 73 -3.84 -15.83 -12.36
C GLY A 73 -2.76 -15.80 -13.45
N GLY A 74 -2.14 -14.65 -13.68
CA GLY A 74 -1.09 -14.46 -14.69
C GLY A 74 0.21 -15.21 -14.36
N HIS A 75 1.17 -15.10 -15.28
CA HIS A 75 2.48 -15.73 -15.12
C HIS A 75 3.20 -15.21 -13.84
N PRO A 76 3.89 -16.06 -13.05
CA PRO A 76 4.54 -15.64 -11.81
C PRO A 76 5.58 -14.51 -11.96
N ALA A 77 6.13 -14.32 -13.16
CA ALA A 77 7.01 -13.18 -13.47
C ALA A 77 6.29 -11.83 -13.34
N SER A 78 4.96 -11.81 -13.52
CA SER A 78 4.11 -10.66 -13.23
C SER A 78 3.90 -10.43 -11.74
N GLY A 79 4.49 -11.25 -10.87
CA GLY A 79 4.41 -11.11 -9.42
C GLY A 79 3.36 -11.99 -8.77
N GLN A 80 3.57 -12.26 -7.49
CA GLN A 80 2.66 -13.01 -6.64
C GLN A 80 1.63 -12.06 -6.04
N PHE A 81 0.35 -12.37 -6.25
CA PHE A 81 -0.74 -11.62 -5.63
C PHE A 81 -1.20 -12.30 -4.34
N ILE A 82 -1.58 -11.50 -3.35
CA ILE A 82 -2.20 -11.97 -2.10
C ILE A 82 -3.41 -11.09 -1.85
N CYS A 83 -4.58 -11.71 -1.75
CA CYS A 83 -5.84 -11.03 -1.48
C CYS A 83 -6.30 -11.33 -0.04
N LEU A 84 -6.67 -10.28 0.69
CA LEU A 84 -7.17 -10.38 2.05
C LEU A 84 -8.55 -9.74 2.14
N TYR A 85 -9.49 -10.46 2.75
CA TYR A 85 -10.78 -9.93 3.18
C TYR A 85 -10.75 -9.59 4.65
N PHE A 86 -11.37 -8.47 5.00
CA PHE A 86 -11.48 -7.96 6.35
C PHE A 86 -12.93 -7.98 6.78
N THR A 87 -13.25 -8.82 7.75
CA THR A 87 -14.60 -8.93 8.29
C THR A 87 -14.66 -8.33 9.70
N LEU A 88 -15.80 -7.77 10.09
CA LEU A 88 -16.13 -7.41 11.47
C LEU A 88 -17.45 -8.09 11.85
N GLY A 89 -17.42 -8.95 12.87
CA GLY A 89 -18.61 -9.70 13.28
C GLY A 89 -19.15 -10.62 12.17
N GLY A 90 -18.26 -11.21 11.37
CA GLY A 90 -18.62 -12.09 10.26
C GLY A 90 -19.02 -11.36 8.96
N VAL A 91 -19.19 -10.03 8.99
CA VAL A 91 -19.60 -9.26 7.80
C VAL A 91 -18.37 -8.67 7.12
N LEU A 92 -18.29 -8.76 5.78
CA LEU A 92 -17.25 -8.13 4.99
C LEU A 92 -17.30 -6.60 5.16
N ARG A 93 -16.17 -5.99 5.52
CA ARG A 93 -16.02 -4.55 5.77
C ARG A 93 -14.91 -3.89 4.97
N GLY A 94 -14.07 -4.69 4.34
CA GLY A 94 -13.04 -4.20 3.46
C GLY A 94 -12.29 -5.35 2.84
N TRP A 95 -11.46 -5.02 1.87
CA TRP A 95 -10.58 -5.96 1.22
C TRP A 95 -9.28 -5.25 0.84
N GLY A 96 -8.25 -6.04 0.58
CA GLY A 96 -7.00 -5.53 0.06
C GLY A 96 -6.35 -6.54 -0.87
N LEU A 97 -5.52 -6.00 -1.75
CA LEU A 97 -4.73 -6.76 -2.71
C LEU A 97 -3.30 -6.26 -2.60
N VAL A 98 -2.36 -7.18 -2.44
CA VAL A 98 -0.93 -6.89 -2.55
C VAL A 98 -0.33 -7.67 -3.70
N ARG A 99 0.73 -7.11 -4.27
CA ARG A 99 1.57 -7.74 -5.29
C ARG A 99 3.00 -7.79 -4.78
N VAL A 100 3.66 -8.92 -4.92
CA VAL A 100 5.09 -9.10 -4.65
C VAL A 100 5.78 -9.44 -5.95
N VAL A 101 6.75 -8.64 -6.36
CA VAL A 101 7.51 -8.81 -7.61
C VAL A 101 8.97 -9.06 -7.30
N GLY A 102 9.61 -9.92 -8.09
CA GLY A 102 11.06 -10.04 -8.09
C GLY A 102 11.69 -8.80 -8.73
N GLY A 103 12.80 -8.31 -8.17
CA GLY A 103 13.60 -7.26 -8.77
C GLY A 103 15.10 -7.57 -8.62
N PRO A 104 15.98 -6.83 -9.30
CA PRO A 104 17.43 -7.12 -9.35
C PRO A 104 18.09 -7.18 -7.96
N ASP A 105 17.75 -6.26 -7.06
CA ASP A 105 18.25 -6.22 -5.68
C ASP A 105 17.33 -6.94 -4.65
N GLY A 106 16.44 -7.83 -5.11
CA GLY A 106 15.51 -8.61 -4.28
C GLY A 106 14.03 -8.24 -4.42
N PRO A 107 13.12 -8.89 -3.68
CA PRO A 107 11.68 -8.70 -3.85
C PRO A 107 11.20 -7.29 -3.45
N GLU A 108 10.25 -6.74 -4.19
CA GLU A 108 9.49 -5.55 -3.82
C GLU A 108 8.02 -5.90 -3.67
N ALA A 109 7.30 -5.20 -2.78
CA ALA A 109 5.87 -5.38 -2.60
C ALA A 109 5.12 -4.07 -2.82
N ALA A 110 3.89 -4.16 -3.32
CA ALA A 110 2.98 -3.04 -3.48
C ALA A 110 1.61 -3.39 -2.88
N LEU A 111 1.07 -2.47 -2.07
CA LEU A 111 -0.34 -2.44 -1.67
C LEU A 111 -1.15 -1.95 -2.86
N VAL A 112 -1.60 -2.89 -3.70
CA VAL A 112 -2.33 -2.62 -4.93
C VAL A 112 -3.69 -1.99 -4.62
N GLU A 113 -4.41 -2.59 -3.68
CA GLU A 113 -5.70 -2.10 -3.19
C GLU A 113 -5.77 -2.21 -1.67
N THR A 114 -6.45 -1.26 -1.03
CA THR A 114 -6.81 -1.28 0.38
C THR A 114 -8.10 -0.47 0.52
N TYR A 115 -9.25 -1.14 0.43
CA TYR A 115 -10.55 -0.48 0.36
C TYR A 115 -11.50 -0.91 1.47
N ALA A 116 -12.17 0.07 2.07
CA ALA A 116 -13.30 -0.10 2.96
C ALA A 116 -14.35 1.00 2.68
N PRO A 117 -15.64 0.68 2.51
CA PRO A 117 -16.67 1.65 2.09
C PRO A 117 -16.90 2.77 3.09
N ARG A 118 -16.73 2.50 4.38
CA ARG A 118 -16.80 3.52 5.44
C ARG A 118 -15.41 3.70 6.03
N PRO A 119 -14.64 4.68 5.53
CA PRO A 119 -13.26 4.85 5.94
C PRO A 119 -13.20 5.28 7.40
N THR A 120 -12.64 4.43 8.25
CA THR A 120 -12.24 4.81 9.60
C THR A 120 -10.74 4.61 9.75
N TYR A 121 -10.12 5.45 10.57
CA TYR A 121 -8.68 5.36 10.81
C TYR A 121 -8.29 3.99 11.38
N ASP A 122 -9.07 3.49 12.34
CA ASP A 122 -8.81 2.21 13.00
C ASP A 122 -8.95 1.01 12.05
N LEU A 123 -9.98 1.01 11.20
CA LEU A 123 -10.15 -0.03 10.18
C LEU A 123 -8.96 -0.03 9.21
N TYR A 124 -8.59 1.12 8.65
CA TYR A 124 -7.45 1.18 7.74
C TYR A 124 -6.10 0.88 8.41
N ARG A 125 -5.91 1.29 9.66
CA ARG A 125 -4.72 0.94 10.43
C ARG A 125 -4.57 -0.56 10.58
N TRP A 126 -5.66 -1.27 10.87
CA TRP A 126 -5.67 -2.73 10.93
C TRP A 126 -5.41 -3.35 9.57
N MET A 127 -6.12 -2.92 8.53
CA MET A 127 -5.96 -3.44 7.17
C MET A 127 -4.53 -3.32 6.65
N VAL A 128 -3.94 -2.13 6.77
CA VAL A 128 -2.54 -1.88 6.37
C VAL A 128 -1.59 -2.78 7.15
N ALA A 129 -1.77 -2.94 8.46
CA ALA A 129 -0.90 -3.78 9.26
C ALA A 129 -0.94 -5.25 8.84
N GLU A 130 -2.12 -5.78 8.52
CA GLU A 130 -2.29 -7.18 8.07
C GLU A 130 -1.77 -7.39 6.65
N LEU A 131 -2.02 -6.46 5.73
CA LEU A 131 -1.48 -6.53 4.37
C LEU A 131 0.05 -6.47 4.37
N VAL A 132 0.65 -5.58 5.18
CA VAL A 132 2.10 -5.55 5.37
C VAL A 132 2.59 -6.86 5.98
N ALA A 133 1.91 -7.39 7.00
CA ALA A 133 2.28 -8.65 7.63
C ALA A 133 2.24 -9.83 6.65
N ALA A 134 1.29 -9.83 5.70
CA ALA A 134 1.16 -10.88 4.69
C ALA A 134 2.34 -10.91 3.70
N VAL A 135 3.01 -9.79 3.45
CA VAL A 135 4.17 -9.73 2.55
C VAL A 135 5.51 -9.94 3.27
N LEU A 136 5.57 -9.84 4.60
CA LEU A 136 6.82 -10.03 5.36
C LEU A 136 7.55 -11.36 5.10
N PRO A 137 6.87 -12.52 4.92
CA PRO A 137 7.54 -13.79 4.61
C PRO A 137 8.37 -13.76 3.32
N TYR A 138 8.00 -12.91 2.36
CA TYR A 138 8.72 -12.72 1.10
C TYR A 138 9.98 -11.85 1.26
N ARG A 139 10.20 -11.29 2.45
CA ARG A 139 11.32 -10.39 2.77
C ARG A 139 11.49 -9.26 1.74
N PRO A 140 10.41 -8.51 1.41
CA PRO A 140 10.52 -7.43 0.46
C PRO A 140 11.47 -6.36 1.01
N ARG A 141 12.36 -5.86 0.15
CA ARG A 141 13.24 -4.74 0.50
C ARG A 141 12.47 -3.43 0.65
N LEU A 142 11.32 -3.33 -0.01
CA LEU A 142 10.46 -2.16 -0.02
C LEU A 142 8.99 -2.58 -0.13
N VAL A 143 8.13 -1.88 0.61
CA VAL A 143 6.67 -1.95 0.45
C VAL A 143 6.16 -0.59 0.01
N ARG A 144 5.54 -0.53 -1.17
CA ARG A 144 4.95 0.67 -1.76
C ARG A 144 3.44 0.70 -1.53
N ALA A 145 2.88 1.90 -1.48
CA ALA A 145 1.44 2.11 -1.40
C ALA A 145 1.09 3.45 -2.05
N ARG A 146 -0.16 3.58 -2.51
CA ARG A 146 -0.75 4.86 -2.88
C ARG A 146 -2.03 5.09 -2.10
N ALA A 147 -2.25 6.33 -1.70
CA ALA A 147 -3.46 6.75 -1.02
C ALA A 147 -3.80 8.18 -1.43
N SER A 148 -4.96 8.36 -2.07
CA SER A 148 -5.60 9.67 -2.21
C SER A 148 -6.56 9.98 -1.06
N CYS A 149 -7.09 8.94 -0.39
CA CYS A 149 -7.93 9.09 0.80
C CYS A 149 -7.08 9.53 2.01
N PRO A 150 -7.39 10.67 2.67
CA PRO A 150 -6.63 11.15 3.82
C PRO A 150 -6.59 10.18 5.00
N VAL A 151 -7.66 9.41 5.21
CA VAL A 151 -7.77 8.43 6.30
C VAL A 151 -6.81 7.26 6.08
N LEU A 152 -6.77 6.72 4.86
CA LEU A 152 -5.80 5.69 4.48
C LEU A 152 -4.36 6.24 4.56
N GLY A 153 -4.13 7.47 4.07
CA GLY A 153 -2.83 8.14 4.18
C GLY A 153 -2.37 8.31 5.64
N ALA A 154 -3.28 8.60 6.57
CA ALA A 154 -2.98 8.65 8.01
C ALA A 154 -2.64 7.26 8.59
N ALA A 155 -3.35 6.21 8.17
CA ALA A 155 -3.06 4.84 8.56
C ALA A 155 -1.67 4.37 8.06
N LEU A 156 -1.33 4.67 6.81
CA LEU A 156 -0.01 4.39 6.23
C LEU A 156 1.12 5.11 6.99
N ARG A 157 0.94 6.40 7.30
CA ARG A 157 1.90 7.14 8.16
C ARG A 157 2.07 6.50 9.53
N LYS A 158 0.99 6.01 10.14
CA LYS A 158 1.09 5.27 11.42
C LYS A 158 1.86 3.96 11.28
N ALA A 159 1.74 3.30 10.13
CA ALA A 159 2.51 2.12 9.77
C ALA A 159 3.95 2.45 9.33
N ARG A 160 4.42 3.69 9.53
CA ARG A 160 5.77 4.19 9.22
C ARG A 160 6.10 4.24 7.72
N PHE A 161 5.09 4.26 6.84
CA PHE A 161 5.31 4.60 5.45
C PHE A 161 5.81 6.04 5.34
N LEU A 162 6.86 6.23 4.55
CA LEU A 162 7.36 7.55 4.21
C LEU A 162 6.57 8.08 3.02
N ARG A 163 6.25 9.38 3.06
CA ARG A 163 5.58 10.04 1.94
C ARG A 163 6.58 10.15 0.79
N GLY A 164 6.27 9.52 -0.33
CA GLY A 164 6.98 9.70 -1.59
C GLY A 164 6.49 10.92 -2.36
N ARG A 165 6.76 10.95 -3.66
CA ARG A 165 6.27 11.97 -4.58
C ARG A 165 4.75 11.90 -4.75
N ASP A 166 4.10 13.07 -4.85
CA ASP A 166 2.71 13.15 -5.27
C ASP A 166 2.60 12.93 -6.78
N TRP A 167 1.74 11.99 -7.20
CA TRP A 167 1.50 11.68 -8.60
C TRP A 167 0.18 12.31 -9.04
N PRO A 168 0.14 13.06 -10.16
CA PRO A 168 -1.11 13.59 -10.67
C PRO A 168 -2.03 12.44 -11.07
N VAL A 169 -3.31 12.56 -10.71
CA VAL A 169 -4.35 11.68 -11.24
C VAL A 169 -5.15 12.49 -12.25
N PHE A 170 -5.17 12.00 -13.48
CA PHE A 170 -6.00 12.56 -14.54
C PHE A 170 -7.37 11.87 -14.49
N VAL A 171 -8.42 12.66 -14.27
CA VAL A 171 -9.80 12.19 -14.26
C VAL A 171 -10.53 12.92 -15.38
N TRP A 172 -11.07 12.16 -16.33
CA TRP A 172 -11.99 12.68 -17.33
C TRP A 172 -13.41 12.38 -16.90
N SER A 173 -14.24 13.40 -16.89
CA SER A 173 -15.66 13.27 -16.57
C SER A 173 -16.45 14.14 -17.56
N SER A 174 -17.57 13.61 -18.03
CA SER A 174 -18.46 14.28 -18.96
C SER A 174 -19.90 14.14 -18.45
N PRO A 175 -20.60 15.26 -18.18
CA PRO A 175 -20.12 16.65 -18.20
C PRO A 175 -19.03 16.90 -17.13
N PRO A 176 -18.16 17.91 -17.28
CA PRO A 176 -17.14 18.22 -16.27
C PRO A 176 -17.83 18.56 -14.95
N PRO A 177 -17.60 17.81 -13.86
CA PRO A 177 -18.22 18.06 -12.59
C PRO A 177 -17.41 19.12 -11.84
N ALA A 178 -18.10 19.78 -10.90
CA ALA A 178 -17.43 20.36 -9.74
C ALA A 178 -16.55 19.28 -9.08
N ALA A 179 -15.50 19.69 -8.36
CA ALA A 179 -14.65 18.78 -7.61
C ALA A 179 -15.47 17.71 -6.84
N PRO A 180 -15.00 16.46 -6.72
CA PRO A 180 -15.77 15.41 -6.07
C PRO A 180 -16.26 15.84 -4.68
N PRO A 181 -17.52 15.57 -4.30
CA PRO A 181 -18.14 16.11 -3.08
C PRO A 181 -17.60 15.48 -1.79
N GLY A 182 -16.57 14.63 -1.88
CA GLY A 182 -15.99 13.89 -0.77
C GLY A 182 -14.61 13.34 -1.13
N PRO A 183 -13.98 12.58 -0.22
CA PRO A 183 -12.67 12.00 -0.46
C PRO A 183 -12.65 11.14 -1.73
N CYS A 184 -11.56 11.22 -2.48
CA CYS A 184 -11.28 10.27 -3.54
C CYS A 184 -10.63 9.01 -2.95
N HIS A 185 -10.99 7.84 -3.44
CA HIS A 185 -10.28 6.59 -3.20
C HIS A 185 -9.64 6.12 -4.48
N LEU A 186 -8.35 6.35 -4.64
CA LEU A 186 -7.57 5.97 -5.82
C LEU A 186 -6.30 5.30 -5.31
N THR A 187 -6.16 4.04 -5.67
CA THR A 187 -5.05 3.16 -5.28
C THR A 187 -4.28 2.76 -6.53
N LEU A 188 -3.49 1.69 -6.46
CA LEU A 188 -2.78 1.13 -7.60
C LEU A 188 -3.66 0.16 -8.40
N ASN A 189 -4.93 -0.09 -8.01
CA ASN A 189 -5.81 -0.95 -8.81
C ASN A 189 -6.16 -0.34 -10.17
N THR A 190 -6.12 0.99 -10.28
CA THR A 190 -6.55 1.74 -11.47
C THR A 190 -5.43 2.08 -12.42
N GLN A 191 -4.20 1.72 -12.08
CA GLN A 191 -3.00 2.08 -12.83
C GLN A 191 -1.99 0.97 -12.69
N ASP A 192 -1.39 0.56 -13.80
CA ASP A 192 -0.04 0.02 -13.69
C ASP A 192 0.81 1.08 -12.99
N GLU A 193 1.59 0.67 -11.97
CA GLU A 193 2.69 1.52 -11.50
C GLU A 193 3.41 2.06 -12.74
N PRO A 194 3.88 3.32 -12.74
CA PRO A 194 4.55 3.88 -13.91
C PRO A 194 5.55 2.83 -14.41
N LEU A 195 5.39 2.39 -15.66
CA LEU A 195 6.35 1.50 -16.28
C LEU A 195 7.68 2.24 -16.26
N ILE A 196 8.53 1.92 -15.28
CA ILE A 196 9.88 2.45 -15.20
C ILE A 196 10.67 1.64 -16.24
N PRO A 197 11.33 2.29 -17.21
CA PRO A 197 11.65 3.72 -17.24
C PRO A 197 10.62 4.56 -18.01
N VAL A 198 10.01 5.53 -17.32
CA VAL A 198 9.39 6.68 -17.99
C VAL A 198 10.54 7.52 -18.57
N PRO A 199 10.51 7.90 -19.86
CA PRO A 199 11.62 8.65 -20.44
C PRO A 199 11.86 9.94 -19.66
N GLU A 200 13.11 10.18 -19.24
CA GLU A 200 13.46 11.27 -18.33
C GLU A 200 13.09 12.66 -18.86
N ARG A 201 12.95 12.79 -20.18
CA ARG A 201 12.51 14.01 -20.87
C ARG A 201 11.16 14.53 -20.38
N TRP A 202 10.31 13.68 -19.79
CA TRP A 202 9.00 14.06 -19.24
C TRP A 202 9.08 14.52 -17.79
N PHE A 203 10.26 14.47 -17.15
CA PHE A 203 10.47 15.06 -15.84
C PHE A 203 10.92 16.53 -15.95
N PRO A 204 10.40 17.43 -15.09
CA PRO A 204 10.94 18.77 -14.94
C PRO A 204 12.39 18.71 -14.44
N GLU A 205 13.22 19.68 -14.83
CA GLU A 205 14.67 19.70 -14.56
C GLU A 205 15.03 19.52 -13.08
N SER A 206 14.15 19.94 -12.16
CA SER A 206 14.29 19.75 -10.71
C SER A 206 14.35 18.29 -10.25
N VAL A 207 14.11 17.32 -11.15
CA VAL A 207 14.06 15.88 -10.86
C VAL A 207 15.16 15.10 -11.60
N ARG A 208 15.93 15.73 -12.51
CA ARG A 208 16.94 15.06 -13.36
C ARG A 208 18.28 14.75 -12.68
N GLY A 209 18.30 14.57 -11.35
CA GLY A 209 19.55 14.40 -10.59
C GLY A 209 19.53 13.37 -9.47
N ALA A 210 18.48 12.54 -9.35
CA ALA A 210 18.36 11.54 -8.28
C ALA A 210 18.67 10.10 -8.72
N VAL A 211 19.05 9.88 -9.97
CA VAL A 211 19.45 8.57 -10.49
C VAL A 211 20.63 8.80 -11.41
N GLU A 212 21.83 8.39 -11.00
CA GLU A 212 22.93 8.27 -11.95
C GLU A 212 22.62 7.10 -12.91
N PRO A 213 22.85 7.27 -14.21
CA PRO A 213 22.72 6.19 -15.18
C PRO A 213 23.89 5.20 -15.05
N LEU A 214 23.63 3.95 -15.42
CA LEU A 214 24.67 2.96 -15.74
C LEU A 214 25.52 3.40 -16.93
#